data_AF-A0A3A0G074-F1
#
_entry.id   AF-A0A3A0G074-F1
#
_cell.length_a   1.000
_cell.length_b   1.000
_cell.length_c   1.000
_cell.angle_alpha   90.00
_cell.angle_beta   90.00
_cell.angle_gamma   90.00
#
_symmetry.space_group_name_H-M   'P 1'
#
loop_
_entity.id
_entity.type
_entity.pdbx_description
1 polymer ?
#
loop_
_entity_poly.entity_id
_entity_poly.type
_entity_poly.pdbx_seq_one_letter_code
_entity_poly.pdbx_strand_id
1 'polypeptide(L)' 'SGAILEQDKNRLVLKVNSSENVIKFRYFPFLESSSCLLEKEAFAPELPLIKLTGCEPGSTVEVKSKPVWQRVWESLK' A
#
# COMPACT_ATOMS: atom_id res chain seq x y z
N SER A 1 -12.95 2.92 -5.28
CA SER A 1 -12.37 3.39 -6.54
C SER A 1 -11.56 4.64 -6.24
N GLY A 2 -10.24 4.63 -6.42
CA GLY A 2 -9.38 5.80 -6.16
C GLY A 2 -8.78 6.40 -7.43
N ALA A 3 -8.10 7.54 -7.29
CA ALA A 3 -7.30 8.15 -8.35
C ALA A 3 -5.82 8.10 -7.95
N ILE A 4 -4.95 7.68 -8.87
CA ILE A 4 -3.50 7.77 -8.68
C ILE A 4 -3.12 9.24 -8.90
N LEU A 5 -2.56 9.87 -7.86
CA LEU A 5 -2.06 11.24 -7.93
C LEU A 5 -0.60 11.26 -8.38
N GLU A 6 0.19 10.32 -7.87
CA GLU A 6 1.62 10.23 -8.17
C GLU A 6 2.10 8.77 -8.08
N GLN A 7 3.02 8.38 -8.96
CA GLN A 7 3.61 7.05 -8.93
C GLN A 7 5.08 7.10 -9.38
N ASP A 8 5.95 6.73 -8.44
CA ASP A 8 7.39 6.61 -8.64
C ASP A 8 7.85 5.17 -8.34
N LYS A 9 9.15 4.91 -8.50
CA LYS A 9 9.73 3.58 -8.24
C LYS A 9 9.56 3.09 -6.80
N ASN A 10 9.45 4.02 -5.83
CA ASN A 10 9.44 3.71 -4.40
C ASN A 10 8.22 4.25 -3.65
N ARG A 11 7.33 4.98 -4.34
CA ARG A 11 6.23 5.75 -3.76
C ARG A 11 5.03 5.71 -4.67
N LEU A 12 3.85 5.54 -4.09
CA LEU A 12 2.57 5.61 -4.76
C LEU A 12 1.65 6.50 -3.91
N VAL A 13 1.15 7.59 -4.50
CA VAL A 13 0.24 8.52 -3.83
C VAL A 13 -1.12 8.41 -4.48
N LEU A 14 -2.14 8.16 -3.66
CA LEU A 14 -3.47 7.80 -4.11
C LEU A 14 -4.50 8.66 -3.40
N LYS A 15 -5.49 9.16 -4.13
CA LYS A 15 -6.73 9.66 -3.53
C LYS A 15 -7.73 8.52 -3.45
N VAL A 16 -8.09 8.12 -2.24
CA VAL A 16 -9.06 7.04 -2.00
C VAL A 16 -10.46 7.63 -1.86
N ASN A 17 -11.48 7.02 -2.48
CA ASN A 17 -12.87 7.48 -2.37
C ASN A 17 -13.74 6.55 -1.51
N SER A 18 -13.14 5.52 -0.90
CA SER A 18 -13.83 4.53 -0.07
C SER A 18 -12.92 4.10 1.09
N SER A 19 -13.52 3.55 2.14
CA SER A 19 -12.78 3.00 3.28
C SER A 19 -11.96 1.76 2.94
N GLU A 20 -12.38 1.04 1.91
CA GLU A 20 -11.68 -0.10 1.35
C GLU A 20 -11.36 0.13 -0.12
N ASN A 21 -10.10 -0.08 -0.50
CA ASN A 21 -9.66 -0.01 -1.90
C ASN A 21 -8.67 -1.13 -2.20
N VAL A 22 -8.93 -1.86 -3.28
CA VAL A 22 -7.96 -2.80 -3.85
C VAL A 22 -7.22 -2.10 -4.99
N ILE A 23 -5.90 -2.12 -4.93
CA ILE A 23 -5.03 -1.48 -5.92
C ILE A 23 -4.19 -2.54 -6.59
N LYS A 24 -4.10 -2.44 -7.92
CA LYS A 24 -3.24 -3.28 -8.73
C LYS A 24 -1.77 -2.89 -8.57
N PHE A 25 -1.20 -3.18 -7.41
CA PHE A 25 0.20 -2.93 -7.05
C PHE A 25 0.77 -4.17 -6.37
N ARG A 26 2.02 -4.52 -6.70
CA ARG A 26 2.66 -5.72 -6.15
C ARG A 26 2.90 -5.53 -4.66
N TYR A 27 2.25 -6.34 -3.83
CA TYR A 27 2.45 -6.31 -2.40
C TYR A 27 3.88 -6.76 -2.05
N PHE A 28 4.54 -5.98 -1.20
CA PHE A 28 5.77 -6.38 -0.53
C PHE A 28 5.61 -6.18 0.99
N PRO A 29 6.18 -7.05 1.83
CA PRO A 29 6.05 -6.96 3.29
C PRO A 29 6.71 -5.72 3.89
N PHE A 30 7.61 -5.07 3.14
CA PHE A 30 8.26 -3.82 3.54
C PHE A 30 7.52 -2.57 3.06
N LEU A 31 6.29 -2.69 2.57
CA LEU A 31 5.49 -1.52 2.26
C LEU A 31 4.83 -0.97 3.52
N GLU A 32 4.73 0.34 3.59
CA GLU A 32 3.99 1.07 4.60
C GLU A 32 3.01 2.04 3.95
N SER A 33 1.95 2.35 4.68
CA SER A 33 0.89 3.25 4.25
C SER A 33 0.77 4.35 5.29
N SER A 34 0.59 5.59 4.85
CA SER A 34 0.55 6.77 5.74
C SER A 34 -0.68 6.80 6.65
N SER A 35 -1.83 6.34 6.16
CA SER A 35 -3.14 6.65 6.75
C SER A 35 -4.13 5.49 6.69
N CYS A 36 -3.74 4.34 6.15
CA CYS A 36 -4.56 3.14 6.07
C CYS A 36 -3.79 1.89 6.50
N LEU A 37 -4.51 0.80 6.77
CA LEU A 37 -3.89 -0.51 6.94
C LEU A 37 -3.63 -1.13 5.57
N LEU A 38 -2.45 -1.74 5.44
CA LEU A 38 -2.01 -2.44 4.24
C LEU A 38 -2.18 -3.95 4.45
N GLU A 39 -3.01 -4.56 3.62
CA GLU A 39 -3.24 -5.99 3.63
C GLU A 39 -2.87 -6.60 2.26
N LYS A 40 -2.43 -7.85 2.29
CA LYS A 40 -2.21 -8.64 1.09
C LYS A 40 -3.56 -9.18 0.61
N GLU A 41 -3.95 -8.84 -0.61
CA GLU A 41 -5.13 -9.40 -1.25
C GLU A 41 -4.73 -10.43 -2.30
N ALA A 42 -5.25 -11.65 -2.17
CA ALA A 42 -5.03 -12.73 -3.12
C ALA A 42 -6.04 -12.63 -4.26
N PHE A 43 -5.78 -11.77 -5.25
CA PHE A 43 -6.62 -11.66 -6.43
C PHE A 43 -6.35 -12.78 -7.45
N ALA A 44 -5.09 -13.22 -7.56
CA ALA A 44 -4.64 -14.36 -8.35
C ALA A 44 -3.31 -14.88 -7.77
N PRO A 45 -2.96 -16.17 -7.94
CA PRO A 45 -1.73 -16.75 -7.37
C PRO A 45 -0.44 -16.02 -7.81
N GLU A 46 -0.46 -15.31 -8.94
CA GLU A 46 0.73 -14.67 -9.52
C GLU A 46 0.81 -13.14 -9.30
N LEU A 47 -0.25 -12.53 -8.75
CA LEU A 47 -0.33 -11.07 -8.59
C LEU A 47 -0.84 -10.74 -7.18
N PRO A 48 0.04 -10.73 -6.16
CA PRO A 48 -0.36 -10.28 -4.84
C PRO A 48 -0.66 -8.79 -4.91
N LEU A 49 -1.94 -8.44 -4.77
CA LEU A 49 -2.41 -7.07 -4.81
C LEU A 49 -2.34 -6.46 -3.41
N ILE A 50 -2.39 -5.14 -3.39
CA ILE A 50 -2.53 -4.36 -2.17
C ILE A 50 -4.01 -4.10 -1.93
N LYS A 51 -4.48 -4.42 -0.72
CA LYS A 51 -5.73 -3.92 -0.19
C LYS A 51 -5.44 -2.90 0.89
N LEU A 52 -6.06 -1.73 0.75
CA LEU A 52 -6.08 -0.69 1.77
C LEU A 52 -7.40 -0.80 2.53
N THR A 53 -7.32 -0.93 3.85
CA THR A 53 -8.46 -0.98 4.76
C THR A 53 -8.40 0.15 5.78
N GLY A 54 -9.56 0.59 6.25
CA GLY A 54 -9.66 1.65 7.25
C GLY A 54 -9.25 3.04 6.75
N CYS A 55 -9.29 3.28 5.44
CA CYS A 55 -9.01 4.61 4.89
C CYS A 55 -10.14 5.59 5.17
N GLU A 56 -9.82 6.88 5.31
CA GLU A 56 -10.82 7.94 5.29
C GLU A 56 -11.19 8.28 3.83
N PRO A 57 -12.47 8.21 3.43
CA PRO A 57 -12.88 8.57 2.07
C PRO A 57 -12.54 10.03 1.74
N GLY A 58 -11.94 10.26 0.56
CA GLY A 58 -11.47 11.57 0.12
C GLY A 58 -10.05 11.91 0.56
N SER A 59 -9.45 11.11 1.47
CA SER A 59 -8.08 11.31 1.93
C SER A 59 -7.04 10.93 0.86
N THR A 60 -5.83 11.43 1.06
CA THR A 60 -4.66 11.04 0.29
C THR A 60 -3.85 10.02 1.08
N VAL A 61 -3.52 8.91 0.45
CA VAL A 61 -2.76 7.80 1.03
C VAL A 61 -1.45 7.68 0.27
N GLU A 62 -0.34 7.74 1.00
CA GLU A 62 0.98 7.42 0.49
C GLU A 62 1.31 5.97 0.83
N VAL A 63 1.53 5.14 -0.18
CA VAL A 63 2.11 3.80 -0.06
C VAL A 63 3.57 3.90 -0.47
N LYS A 64 4.48 3.58 0.45
CA LYS A 64 5.91 3.64 0.17
C LYS A 64 6.67 2.47 0.77
N SER A 65 7.87 2.34 0.29
CA SER A 65 8.86 1.39 0.77
C SER A 65 9.43 1.84 2.12
N LYS A 66 9.32 1.02 3.17
CA LYS A 66 10.01 1.24 4.45
C LYS A 66 11.51 1.46 4.21
N PRO A 67 12.19 2.30 5.00
CA PRO A 67 13.64 2.43 4.99
C PRO A 67 14.36 1.09 5.16
N VAL A 68 15.51 0.92 4.49
CA VAL A 68 16.29 -0.34 4.48
C VAL A 68 16.60 -0.83 5.90
N TRP A 69 16.94 0.07 6.81
CA TRP A 69 17.27 -0.28 8.20
C TRP A 69 16.09 -0.91 8.95
N GLN A 70 14.84 -0.48 8.70
CA GLN A 70 13.65 -1.11 9.27
C GLN A 70 13.42 -2.51 8.71
N ARG A 71 13.70 -2.73 7.42
CA ARG A 71 13.54 -4.04 6.77
C ARG A 71 14.48 -5.09 7.37
N VAL A 72 15.72 -4.71 7.66
CA VAL A 72 16.73 -5.61 8.22
C VAL A 72 16.38 -5.99 9.66
N TRP A 73 15.91 -5.03 10.47
CA TRP A 73 15.53 -5.30 11.85
C TRP A 73 14.34 -6.26 11.97
N GLU A 74 13.32 -6.12 11.12
CA GLU A 74 12.17 -7.04 11.09
C GLU A 74 12.53 -8.46 10.59
N SER A 75 13.63 -8.61 9.84
CA SER A 75 14.08 -9.93 9.34
C SER A 75 14.96 -10.70 10.33
N LEU A 76 15.49 -10.03 11.35
CA LEU A 76 16.35 -10.63 12.39
C LEU A 76 15.58 -11.05 13.65
N LYS A 77 14.26 -10.85 13.66
CA LYS A 77 13.36 -11.12 14.78
C LYS A 77 12.44 -12.30 14.46
#